data_AF-A0A1Y4W9K0-F1
#
_entry.id   AF-A0A1Y4W9K0-F1
#
_cell.length_a   1.000
_cell.length_b   1.000
_cell.length_c   1.000
_cell.angle_alpha   90.00
_cell.angle_beta   90.00
_cell.angle_gamma   90.00
#
_symmetry.space_group_name_H-M   'P 1'
#
loop_
_entity.id
_entity.type
_entity.pdbx_description
1 polymer ?
#
loop_
_entity_poly.entity_id
_entity_poly.type
_entity_poly.pdbx_seq_one_letter_code
_entity_poly.pdbx_strand_id
1 'polypeptide(L)' 'MAKNDRFQIIYTQGVADITRILLDTETGVLYLEMASGYAGGITPLLDADGKPMKWAPREGQA' A
#
# COMPACT_ATOMS: atom_id res chain seq x y z
N MET A 1 23.32 8.88 -0.09
CA MET A 1 21.98 9.40 -0.42
C MET A 1 20.99 8.85 0.58
N ALA A 2 20.33 9.70 1.38
CA ALA A 2 19.21 9.23 2.19
C ALA A 2 18.11 8.78 1.23
N LYS A 3 17.82 7.47 1.22
CA LYS A 3 16.84 6.87 0.34
C LYS A 3 15.47 7.28 0.87
N ASN A 4 14.86 8.25 0.20
CA ASN A 4 13.54 8.77 0.57
C ASN A 4 12.48 7.72 0.16
N ASP A 5 12.42 6.61 0.90
CA ASP A 5 11.48 5.51 0.67
C ASP A 5 10.10 5.91 1.20
N ARG A 6 9.52 6.96 0.57
CA ARG A 6 8.19 7.48 0.92
C ARG A 6 7.14 6.38 0.86
N PHE A 7 7.18 5.55 -0.17
CA PHE A 7 6.26 4.42 -0.33
C PHE A 7 6.95 3.12 0.10
N GLN A 8 6.43 2.50 1.15
CA GLN A 8 6.91 1.23 1.68
C GLN A 8 5.96 0.09 1.31
N ILE A 9 6.49 -1.00 0.77
CA ILE A 9 5.71 -2.23 0.56
C ILE A 9 5.52 -2.90 1.93
N ILE A 10 4.29 -2.97 2.40
CA ILE A 10 3.95 -3.60 3.69
C ILE A 10 3.25 -4.95 3.54
N TYR A 11 2.84 -5.29 2.32
CA TYR A 11 2.28 -6.58 1.96
C TYR A 11 2.55 -6.89 0.48
N THR A 12 2.77 -8.17 0.17
CA THR A 12 2.91 -8.65 -1.20
C THR A 12 2.28 -10.04 -1.31
N GLN A 13 1.51 -10.25 -2.37
CA GLN A 13 0.88 -11.52 -2.72
C GLN A 13 1.09 -11.83 -4.19
N GLY A 14 1.33 -13.11 -4.48
CA GLY A 14 1.48 -13.63 -5.84
C GLY A 14 2.90 -13.55 -6.40
N VAL A 15 3.11 -14.22 -7.54
CA VAL A 15 4.42 -14.34 -8.20
C VAL A 15 4.35 -13.88 -9.66
N ALA A 16 3.35 -14.36 -10.43
CA ALA A 16 3.10 -13.93 -11.80
C ALA A 16 2.18 -12.70 -11.87
N ASP A 17 1.08 -12.74 -11.12
CA ASP A 17 0.22 -11.60 -10.85
C ASP A 17 0.51 -11.11 -9.43
N ILE A 18 1.05 -9.90 -9.31
CA ILE A 18 1.51 -9.34 -8.05
C ILE A 18 0.47 -8.35 -7.54
N THR A 19 0.07 -8.51 -6.29
CA THR A 19 -0.72 -7.53 -5.54
C THR A 19 0.11 -7.03 -4.36
N ARG A 20 0.23 -5.71 -4.19
CA ARG A 20 0.96 -5.11 -3.07
C ARG A 20 0.10 -4.10 -2.34
N ILE A 21 0.41 -3.92 -1.05
CA ILE A 21 -0.06 -2.78 -0.28
C ILE A 21 1.13 -1.86 -0.03
N LEU A 22 1.00 -0.62 -0.46
CA LEU A 22 2.00 0.43 -0.27
C LEU A 22 1.52 1.38 0.83
N LEU A 23 2.39 1.64 1.81
CA LEU A 23 2.23 2.68 2.82
C LEU A 23 2.94 3.95 2.36
N ASP A 24 2.21 5.05 2.20
CA ASP A 24 2.80 6.38 2.11
C ASP A 24 3.19 6.87 3.51
N THR A 25 4.48 6.85 3.81
CA THR A 25 5.05 7.23 5.11
C THR A 25 4.92 8.72 5.43
N GLU A 26 4.65 9.58 4.44
CA GLU A 26 4.41 11.02 4.70
C GLU A 26 2.96 11.29 5.12
N THR A 27 1.99 10.58 4.53
CA THR A 27 0.55 10.86 4.72
C THR A 27 -0.17 9.82 5.60
N GLY A 28 0.43 8.63 5.73
CA GLY A 28 -0.14 7.44 6.34
C GLY A 28 -1.14 6.70 5.45
N VAL A 29 -1.38 7.14 4.21
CA VAL A 29 -2.39 6.54 3.31
C VAL A 29 -1.89 5.22 2.73
N LEU A 30 -2.81 4.27 2.58
CA LEU A 30 -2.55 2.98 1.97
C LEU A 30 -3.02 2.93 0.51
N TYR A 31 -2.24 2.25 -0.32
CA TYR A 31 -2.54 2.02 -1.73
C TYR A 31 -2.52 0.53 -2.05
N LEU A 32 -3.48 0.09 -2.86
CA LEU A 32 -3.45 -1.21 -3.51
C LEU A 32 -2.79 -1.04 -4.88
N GLU A 33 -1.68 -1.75 -5.09
CA GLU A 33 -1.02 -1.89 -6.37
C GLU A 33 -1.29 -3.29 -6.93
N MET A 34 -1.66 -3.38 -8.21
CA MET A 34 -1.74 -4.65 -8.94
C MET A 34 -0.85 -4.57 -10.17
N ALA A 35 -0.09 -5.63 -10.44
CA ALA A 35 0.67 -5.83 -11.65
C ALA A 35 0.41 -7.23 -12.21
N SER A 36 0.08 -7.34 -13.49
CA SER A 36 -0.16 -8.60 -14.21
C SER A 36 0.40 -8.49 -15.62
N GLY A 37 1.51 -9.19 -15.88
CA GLY A 37 2.24 -9.06 -17.15
C GLY A 37 2.65 -7.60 -17.44
N TYR A 38 2.13 -7.03 -18.52
CA TYR A 38 2.36 -5.62 -18.92
C TYR A 38 1.25 -4.66 -18.47
N ALA A 39 0.25 -5.15 -17.73
CA ALA A 39 -0.84 -4.36 -17.20
C ALA A 39 -0.66 -4.13 -15.70
N GLY A 40 -1.32 -3.11 -15.19
CA GLY A 40 -1.33 -2.82 -13.76
C GLY A 40 -2.11 -1.56 -13.42
N GLY A 41 -2.17 -1.27 -12.13
CA GLY A 41 -2.85 -0.10 -11.61
C GLY A 41 -2.55 0.12 -10.14
N ILE A 42 -2.84 1.34 -9.69
CA ILE A 42 -2.73 1.74 -8.29
C ILE A 42 -3.98 2.54 -7.91
N THR A 43 -4.52 2.27 -6.73
CA THR A 43 -5.65 3.02 -6.16
C THR A 43 -5.45 3.21 -4.67
N PRO A 44 -5.87 4.33 -4.06
CA PRO A 44 -5.97 4.41 -2.62
C PRO A 44 -6.96 3.35 -2.11
N LEU A 45 -6.62 2.72 -0.99
CA LEU A 45 -7.61 1.98 -0.21
C LEU A 45 -8.54 2.98 0.46
N LEU A 46 -9.83 2.67 0.49
CA LEU A 46 -10.83 3.54 1.10
C LEU A 46 -11.36 2.91 2.40
N ASP A 47 -11.68 3.76 3.37
CA ASP A 47 -12.40 3.38 4.56
C ASP A 47 -13.93 3.30 4.31
N ALA A 48 -14.69 3.02 5.37
CA ALA A 48 -16.14 2.89 5.31
C ALA A 48 -16.87 4.18 4.89
N ASP A 49 -16.24 5.35 5.05
CA ASP A 49 -16.77 6.65 4.66
C ASP A 49 -16.35 7.03 3.22
N GLY A 50 -15.61 6.17 2.53
CA GLY A 50 -15.09 6.43 1.18
C GLY A 50 -13.90 7.38 1.17
N LYS A 51 -13.25 7.63 2.31
CA LYS A 51 -12.03 8.45 2.40
C LYS A 51 -10.79 7.56 2.30
N PRO A 52 -9.63 8.10 1.89
CA PRO A 52 -8.38 7.35 1.88
C PRO A 52 -8.08 6.76 3.27
N MET A 53 -7.97 5.43 3.32
CA MET A 53 -7.67 4.68 4.51
C MET A 53 -6.26 5.03 4.99
N LYS A 54 -6.16 5.45 6.25
CA LYS A 54 -4.89 5.65 6.93
C LYS A 54 -4.48 4.39 7.69
N TRP A 55 -3.19 4.12 7.69
CA TRP A 55 -2.60 3.06 8.48
C TRP A 55 -2.76 3.39 9.97
N ALA A 56 -3.55 2.57 10.66
CA ALA A 56 -3.59 2.50 12.11
C ALA A 56 -3.08 1.11 12.50
N PRO A 57 -1.86 0.97 13.06
CA PRO A 57 -1.45 -0.31 13.60
C PRO A 57 -2.46 -0.68 14.69
N ARG A 58 -3.01 -1.90 14.64
CA ARG A 58 -3.82 -2.40 15.76
C ARG A 58 -2.94 -2.37 17.01
N GLU A 59 -3.46 -1.88 18.12
CA GLU A 59 -2.78 -1.98 19.41
C GLU A 59 -2.37 -3.45 19.63
N GLY A 60 -1.06 -3.71 19.79
CA GLY A 60 -0.55 -5.03 20.17
C GLY A 60 0.11 -5.89 19.09
N GLN A 61 0.52 -5.35 17.94
CA GLN A 61 1.51 -6.04 17.07
C GLN A 61 2.85 -5.30 17.12
N ALA A 62 3.72 -5.80 18.00
CA ALA A 62 5.14 -5.48 18.09
C ALA A 62 5.95 -6.42 17.17
#